data_AF-A0A815H5T2-F1
#
_entry.id   AF-A0A815H5T2-F1
#
_cell.length_a   1.000
_cell.length_b   1.000
_cell.length_c   1.000
_cell.angle_alpha   90.00
_cell.angle_beta   90.00
_cell.angle_gamma   90.00
#
_symmetry.space_group_name_H-M   'P 1'
#
loop_
_entity.id
_entity.type
_entity.pdbx_description
1 polymer ?
#
loop_
_entity_poly.entity_id
_entity_poly.type
_entity_poly.pdbx_seq_one_letter_code
_entity_poly.pdbx_strand_id
1 'polypeptide(L)'
;MGLTPIVCIIQDYIQGRSVDDIRLRQAILELPDNKTEHLPGYLPLVPGMPVLLTENVATELGKPWNEAPILVFRNTLSTQINNRAVLNKTMEMGLTPIVCIAQGYIQGKTVDDLRLRQAILELPDNKTEHLPGYLPLVPEMPVLLTENVASEIGLSNGTRGIFRQPVYDESLEDGRYQDKNFPPNTKFITQPKCALVEFPSCKLDDKLAELQSKIVPIAVSEQTFLFDAKELLPQNVSKAAKINKKTTKLSVKRKALPLIPAYSMTTHKSQGQTLGKIIVDLVLPPGPLEVASVYVPLSRVKRLEDLLIIRPFEFVTLQVKPSTIPQTEIPPNNFNHYLKFAE
;
A
#
# COMPACT_ATOMS: atom_id res chain seq x y z
N MET A 1 -24.95 23.46 -8.92
CA MET A 1 -25.94 22.55 -9.53
C MET A 1 -26.61 21.79 -8.40
N GLY A 2 -27.93 21.88 -8.25
CA GLY A 2 -28.64 21.06 -7.27
C GLY A 2 -28.57 19.61 -7.71
N LEU A 3 -27.93 18.76 -6.92
CA LEU A 3 -27.90 17.32 -7.19
C LEU A 3 -29.28 16.77 -6.81
N THR A 4 -29.98 16.19 -7.77
CA THR A 4 -31.27 15.54 -7.54
C THR A 4 -31.04 14.23 -6.79
N PRO A 5 -31.72 13.99 -5.66
CA PRO A 5 -31.64 12.70 -4.99
C PRO A 5 -32.24 11.61 -5.89
N ILE A 6 -31.55 10.47 -5.96
CA ILE A 6 -32.02 9.26 -6.63
C ILE A 6 -32.50 8.33 -5.52
N VAL A 7 -33.77 7.92 -5.56
CA VAL A 7 -34.29 6.93 -4.62
C VAL A 7 -34.27 5.57 -5.31
N CYS A 8 -33.39 4.68 -4.84
CA CYS A 8 -33.43 3.28 -5.22
C CYS A 8 -34.52 2.59 -4.40
N ILE A 9 -35.45 1.92 -5.08
CA ILE A 9 -36.54 1.15 -4.44
C ILE A 9 -36.20 -0.32 -4.64
N ILE A 10 -36.22 -1.09 -3.56
CA ILE A 10 -35.98 -2.54 -3.62
C ILE A 10 -37.08 -3.24 -4.44
N GLN A 11 -36.69 -4.33 -5.09
CA GLN A 11 -37.58 -5.24 -5.78
C GLN A 11 -37.62 -6.57 -5.02
N ASP A 12 -38.76 -6.85 -4.40
CA ASP A 12 -38.97 -8.06 -3.61
C ASP A 12 -39.56 -9.21 -4.43
N TYR A 13 -39.26 -10.44 -4.01
CA TYR A 13 -39.76 -11.66 -4.61
C TYR A 13 -40.32 -12.62 -3.55
N ILE A 14 -41.50 -13.18 -3.82
CA ILE A 14 -42.08 -14.25 -3.00
C ILE A 14 -42.09 -15.52 -3.85
N GLN A 15 -41.40 -16.55 -3.38
CA GLN A 15 -41.26 -17.83 -4.10
C GLN A 15 -40.77 -17.67 -5.56
N GLY A 16 -39.84 -16.73 -5.78
CA GLY A 16 -39.25 -16.46 -7.09
C GLY A 16 -40.11 -15.64 -8.05
N ARG A 17 -41.26 -15.11 -7.60
CA ARG A 17 -42.10 -14.19 -8.39
C ARG A 17 -42.04 -12.79 -7.79
N SER A 18 -41.96 -11.80 -8.68
CA SER A 18 -42.02 -10.38 -8.30
C SER A 18 -43.29 -10.08 -7.50
N VAL A 19 -43.15 -9.26 -6.45
CA VAL A 19 -44.31 -8.76 -5.72
C VAL A 19 -44.94 -7.59 -6.48
N ASP A 20 -45.92 -7.91 -7.32
CA ASP A 20 -46.61 -6.94 -8.18
C ASP A 20 -47.85 -6.31 -7.51
N ASP A 21 -48.35 -6.90 -6.42
CA ASP A 21 -49.44 -6.32 -5.63
C ASP A 21 -48.96 -5.06 -4.91
N ILE A 22 -49.59 -3.93 -5.23
CA ILE A 22 -49.20 -2.59 -4.76
C ILE A 22 -49.25 -2.49 -3.22
N ARG A 23 -50.27 -3.08 -2.59
CA ARG A 23 -50.46 -2.98 -1.13
C ARG A 23 -49.43 -3.83 -0.40
N LEU A 24 -49.20 -5.04 -0.91
CA LEU A 24 -48.21 -5.94 -0.34
C LEU A 24 -46.80 -5.38 -0.51
N ARG A 25 -46.48 -4.85 -1.69
CA ARG A 25 -45.19 -4.19 -1.96
C ARG A 25 -44.96 -3.02 -1.02
N GLN A 26 -45.95 -2.16 -0.83
CA GLN A 26 -45.82 -1.02 0.07
C GLN A 26 -45.62 -1.45 1.53
N ALA A 27 -46.35 -2.46 1.99
CA ALA A 27 -46.18 -3.00 3.35
C ALA A 27 -44.78 -3.59 3.57
N ILE A 28 -44.18 -4.22 2.56
CA ILE A 28 -42.81 -4.76 2.63
C ILE A 28 -41.79 -3.61 2.66
N LEU A 29 -41.95 -2.59 1.82
CA LEU A 29 -41.04 -1.44 1.75
C LEU A 29 -41.04 -0.58 3.04
N GLU A 30 -42.12 -0.63 3.82
CA GLU A 30 -42.28 0.06 5.10
C GLU A 30 -41.76 -0.75 6.31
N LEU A 31 -41.27 -1.99 6.08
CA LEU A 31 -40.67 -2.77 7.16
C LEU A 31 -39.40 -2.09 7.70
N PRO A 32 -39.17 -2.12 9.02
CA PRO A 32 -37.94 -1.60 9.59
C PRO A 32 -36.74 -2.49 9.20
N ASP A 33 -35.58 -1.88 8.97
CA ASP A 33 -34.35 -2.54 8.49
C ASP A 33 -33.97 -3.80 9.30
N ASN A 34 -34.22 -3.80 10.62
CA ASN A 34 -33.93 -4.95 11.48
C ASN A 34 -34.82 -6.19 11.20
N LYS A 35 -35.89 -6.03 10.42
CA LYS A 35 -36.76 -7.11 9.95
C LYS A 35 -36.40 -7.58 8.54
N THR A 36 -35.46 -6.91 7.87
CA THR A 36 -35.06 -7.17 6.48
C THR A 36 -33.56 -7.43 6.35
N GLU A 37 -32.93 -8.01 7.39
CA GLU A 37 -31.48 -8.25 7.43
C GLU A 37 -30.65 -6.99 7.15
N HIS A 38 -31.17 -5.82 7.54
CA HIS A 38 -30.59 -4.50 7.32
C HIS A 38 -30.55 -4.04 5.85
N LEU A 39 -31.41 -4.61 4.99
CA LEU A 39 -31.65 -4.12 3.63
C LEU A 39 -32.81 -3.11 3.63
N PRO A 40 -32.57 -1.81 3.38
CA PRO A 40 -33.61 -0.79 3.46
C PRO A 40 -34.51 -0.85 2.22
N GLY A 41 -35.83 -0.81 2.42
CA GLY A 41 -36.81 -0.79 1.31
C GLY A 41 -36.64 0.42 0.37
N TYR A 42 -36.26 1.56 0.94
CA TYR A 42 -35.89 2.77 0.20
C TYR A 42 -34.46 3.18 0.53
N LEU A 43 -33.62 3.28 -0.49
CA LEU A 43 -32.26 3.78 -0.36
C LEU A 43 -32.11 5.12 -1.10
N PRO A 44 -32.33 6.25 -0.41
CA PRO A 44 -32.10 7.56 -0.99
C PRO A 44 -30.60 7.82 -1.12
N LEU A 45 -30.13 8.01 -2.36
CA LEU A 45 -28.74 8.26 -2.69
C LEU A 45 -28.58 9.65 -3.32
N VAL A 46 -27.49 10.32 -2.97
CA VAL A 46 -27.02 11.52 -3.67
C VAL A 46 -25.64 11.21 -4.23
N PRO A 47 -25.33 11.56 -5.50
CA PRO A 47 -23.99 11.40 -6.03
C PRO A 47 -22.93 12.03 -5.10
N GLY A 48 -21.98 11.22 -4.64
CA GLY A 48 -20.95 11.62 -3.67
C GLY A 48 -21.28 11.35 -2.20
N MET A 49 -22.45 10.78 -1.88
CA MET A 49 -22.78 10.34 -0.53
C MET A 49 -21.91 9.14 -0.11
N PRO A 50 -21.27 9.17 1.06
CA PRO A 50 -20.58 7.99 1.60
C PRO A 50 -21.56 6.85 1.84
N VAL A 51 -21.20 5.65 1.39
CA VAL A 51 -22.00 4.43 1.58
C VAL A 51 -21.14 3.33 2.20
N LEU A 52 -21.77 2.41 2.92
CA LEU A 52 -21.13 1.23 3.51
C LEU A 52 -21.60 0.00 2.74
N LEU A 53 -20.68 -0.90 2.42
CA LEU A 53 -21.03 -2.23 1.92
C LEU A 53 -21.62 -3.05 3.06
N THR A 54 -22.83 -3.58 2.87
CA THR A 54 -23.53 -4.45 3.84
C THR A 54 -23.12 -5.92 3.71
N GLU A 55 -22.48 -6.28 2.60
CA GLU A 55 -21.97 -7.61 2.34
C GLU A 55 -20.62 -7.53 1.61
N ASN A 56 -19.86 -8.63 1.64
CA ASN A 56 -18.62 -8.76 0.89
C ASN A 56 -18.94 -8.91 -0.60
N VAL A 57 -18.96 -7.79 -1.32
CA VAL A 57 -19.10 -7.78 -2.77
C VAL A 57 -17.79 -8.23 -3.42
N ALA A 58 -17.86 -9.02 -4.50
CA ALA A 58 -16.74 -9.55 -5.28
C ALA A 58 -15.91 -10.68 -4.61
N THR A 59 -16.54 -11.53 -3.79
CA THR A 59 -15.97 -12.82 -3.34
C THR A 59 -15.51 -13.72 -4.50
N GLU A 60 -16.10 -13.53 -5.69
CA GLU A 60 -15.76 -14.25 -6.94
C GLU A 60 -14.42 -13.84 -7.57
N LEU A 61 -13.87 -12.67 -7.23
CA LEU A 61 -12.46 -12.39 -7.54
C LEU A 61 -11.58 -13.45 -6.84
N GLY A 62 -11.99 -13.95 -5.67
CA GLY A 62 -11.51 -15.21 -5.11
C GLY A 62 -10.03 -15.23 -4.67
N LYS A 63 -9.59 -16.41 -4.22
CA LYS A 63 -8.21 -16.72 -3.81
C LYS A 63 -7.10 -16.25 -4.77
N PRO A 64 -7.22 -16.31 -6.12
CA PRO A 64 -6.08 -16.00 -6.99
C PRO A 64 -5.59 -14.54 -6.90
N TRP A 65 -6.43 -13.59 -6.46
CA TRP A 65 -6.03 -12.17 -6.36
C TRP A 65 -5.65 -11.73 -4.94
N ASN A 66 -5.81 -12.59 -3.93
CA ASN A 66 -5.47 -12.25 -2.53
C ASN A 66 -3.99 -11.90 -2.34
N GLU A 67 -3.11 -12.44 -3.18
CA GLU A 67 -1.67 -12.20 -3.14
C GLU A 67 -1.19 -11.20 -4.21
N ALA A 68 -2.09 -10.76 -5.09
CA ALA A 68 -1.77 -9.84 -6.17
C ALA A 68 -1.54 -8.44 -5.61
N PRO A 69 -0.37 -7.82 -5.84
CA PRO A 69 -0.11 -6.47 -5.38
C PRO A 69 -0.99 -5.47 -6.14
N ILE A 70 -1.46 -4.46 -5.41
CA ILE A 70 -2.12 -3.30 -5.98
C ILE A 70 -1.06 -2.28 -6.40
N LEU A 71 -0.98 -1.99 -7.70
CA LEU A 71 -0.12 -0.94 -8.23
C LEU A 71 -0.82 0.41 -8.14
N VAL A 72 -0.16 1.36 -7.49
CA VAL A 72 -0.68 2.73 -7.29
C VAL A 72 0.31 3.79 -7.76
N PHE A 73 -0.15 5.00 -8.02
CA PHE A 73 0.72 6.10 -8.45
C PHE A 73 1.36 6.88 -7.31
N ARG A 74 0.70 6.92 -6.15
CA ARG A 74 1.13 7.73 -5.01
C ARG A 74 1.66 6.85 -3.89
N ASN A 75 2.85 7.18 -3.42
CA ASN A 75 3.48 6.48 -2.31
C ASN A 75 2.63 6.54 -1.03
N THR A 76 2.04 7.71 -0.74
CA THR A 76 1.14 7.88 0.42
C THR A 76 -0.08 6.95 0.37
N LEU A 77 -0.65 6.72 -0.82
CA LEU A 77 -1.75 5.79 -1.01
C LEU A 77 -1.27 4.35 -0.80
N SER A 78 -0.08 4.00 -1.31
CA SER A 78 0.51 2.68 -1.09
C SER A 78 0.69 2.40 0.40
N THR A 79 1.27 3.34 1.15
CA THR A 79 1.43 3.21 2.60
C THR A 79 0.10 3.02 3.32
N GLN A 80 -0.94 3.78 2.96
CA GLN A 80 -2.27 3.66 3.58
C GLN A 80 -2.93 2.31 3.29
N ILE A 81 -2.90 1.85 2.03
CA ILE A 81 -3.43 0.53 1.64
C ILE A 81 -2.68 -0.56 2.39
N ASN A 82 -1.35 -0.48 2.41
CA ASN A 82 -0.49 -1.43 3.09
C ASN A 82 -0.80 -1.52 4.58
N ASN A 83 -0.83 -0.39 5.29
CA ASN A 83 -1.13 -0.37 6.73
C ASN A 83 -2.52 -0.96 7.02
N ARG A 84 -3.54 -0.59 6.22
CA ARG A 84 -4.89 -1.14 6.37
C ARG A 84 -4.95 -2.63 6.07
N ALA A 85 -4.23 -3.11 5.06
CA ALA A 85 -4.16 -4.51 4.70
C ALA A 85 -3.52 -5.36 5.81
N VAL A 86 -2.47 -4.87 6.48
CA VAL A 86 -1.88 -5.56 7.64
C VAL A 86 -2.91 -5.69 8.77
N LEU A 87 -3.60 -4.60 9.11
CA LEU A 87 -4.61 -4.61 10.17
C LEU A 87 -5.78 -5.54 9.84
N ASN A 88 -6.27 -5.51 8.59
CA ASN A 88 -7.34 -6.40 8.13
C ASN A 88 -6.92 -7.87 8.22
N LYS A 89 -5.73 -8.23 7.71
CA LYS A 89 -5.22 -9.61 7.79
C LYS A 89 -5.02 -10.05 9.23
N THR A 90 -4.60 -9.14 10.10
CA THR A 90 -4.45 -9.44 11.53
C THR A 90 -5.80 -9.80 12.17
N MET A 91 -6.86 -9.05 11.86
CA MET A 91 -8.22 -9.35 12.32
C MET A 91 -8.74 -10.68 11.75
N GLU A 92 -8.51 -10.92 10.45
CA GLU A 92 -8.88 -12.17 9.77
C GLU A 92 -8.23 -13.40 10.43
N MET A 93 -6.96 -13.29 10.82
CA MET A 93 -6.21 -14.38 11.46
C MET A 93 -6.48 -14.49 12.97
N GLY A 94 -7.25 -13.58 13.57
CA GLY A 94 -7.47 -13.54 15.02
C GLY A 94 -6.20 -13.26 15.83
N LEU A 95 -5.23 -12.56 15.23
CA LEU A 95 -3.95 -12.26 15.85
C LEU A 95 -3.91 -10.83 16.42
N THR A 96 -2.87 -10.56 17.21
CA THR A 96 -2.56 -9.21 17.68
C THR A 96 -1.67 -8.48 16.67
N PRO A 97 -1.97 -7.21 16.30
CA PRO A 97 -1.12 -6.47 15.38
C PRO A 97 0.25 -6.22 16.01
N ILE A 98 1.32 -6.43 15.23
CA ILE A 98 2.68 -6.12 15.66
C ILE A 98 3.13 -4.87 14.89
N VAL A 99 3.74 -3.91 15.57
CA VAL A 99 4.33 -2.73 14.94
C VAL A 99 5.76 -2.56 15.43
N CYS A 100 6.71 -2.69 14.51
CA CYS A 100 8.09 -2.28 14.77
C CYS A 100 8.20 -0.75 14.64
N ILE A 101 8.71 -0.10 15.68
CA ILE A 101 8.90 1.35 15.73
C ILE A 101 10.37 1.65 15.46
N ALA A 102 10.62 2.54 14.52
CA ALA A 102 11.96 3.03 14.24
C ALA A 102 12.55 3.82 15.43
N GLN A 103 13.85 3.71 15.63
CA GLN A 103 14.57 4.51 16.62
C GLN A 103 15.20 5.72 15.94
N GLY A 104 14.97 6.91 16.49
CA GLY A 104 15.56 8.16 16.01
C GLY A 104 16.66 8.67 16.95
N TYR A 105 17.75 9.17 16.36
CA TYR A 105 18.87 9.77 17.07
C TYR A 105 19.24 11.13 16.45
N ILE A 106 19.48 12.12 17.29
CA ILE A 106 20.00 13.44 16.89
C ILE A 106 21.28 13.68 17.68
N GLN A 107 22.37 13.97 16.97
CA GLN A 107 23.70 14.17 17.59
C GLN A 107 24.10 13.00 18.53
N GLY A 108 23.73 11.78 18.16
CA GLY A 108 24.03 10.56 18.94
C GLY A 108 23.12 10.31 20.15
N LYS A 109 22.16 11.19 20.45
CA LYS A 109 21.19 11.03 21.54
C LYS A 109 19.84 10.58 21.02
N THR A 110 19.12 9.77 21.79
CA THR A 110 17.75 9.37 21.48
C THR A 110 16.85 10.59 21.40
N VAL A 111 15.87 10.56 20.50
CA VAL A 111 14.85 11.61 20.41
C VAL A 111 13.79 11.36 21.48
N ASP A 112 13.96 12.01 22.63
CA ASP A 112 13.09 11.83 23.80
C ASP A 112 11.85 12.76 23.78
N ASP A 113 11.93 13.90 23.06
CA ASP A 113 10.79 14.79 22.90
C ASP A 113 9.66 14.10 22.13
N LEU A 114 8.50 13.92 22.78
CA LEU A 114 7.39 13.14 22.25
C LEU A 114 6.86 13.71 20.92
N ARG A 115 6.77 15.04 20.80
CA ARG A 115 6.25 15.69 19.59
C ARG A 115 7.20 15.53 18.41
N LEU A 116 8.49 15.75 18.65
CA LEU A 116 9.54 15.56 17.65
C LEU A 116 9.66 14.09 17.23
N ARG A 117 9.63 13.17 18.20
CA ARG A 117 9.62 11.74 17.93
C ARG A 117 8.43 11.35 17.06
N GLN A 118 7.23 11.78 17.40
CA GLN A 118 6.03 11.50 16.61
C GLN A 118 6.12 12.09 15.19
N ALA A 119 6.52 13.36 15.06
CA ALA A 119 6.67 13.99 13.75
C ALA A 119 7.70 13.28 12.85
N ILE A 120 8.82 12.84 13.44
CA ILE A 120 9.82 12.05 12.74
C ILE A 120 9.22 10.69 12.32
N LEU A 121 8.52 9.98 13.19
CA LEU A 121 7.94 8.68 12.89
C LEU A 121 6.83 8.74 11.81
N GLU A 122 6.05 9.82 11.78
CA GLU A 122 4.96 10.04 10.82
C GLU A 122 5.46 10.53 9.44
N LEU A 123 6.77 10.78 9.28
CA LEU A 123 7.34 11.12 7.98
C LEU A 123 7.08 10.02 6.94
N PRO A 124 6.72 10.42 5.70
CA PRO A 124 6.76 9.51 4.56
C PRO A 124 8.14 8.85 4.41
N ASP A 125 8.15 7.54 4.14
CA ASP A 125 9.37 6.74 3.97
C ASP A 125 10.30 7.28 2.86
N ASN A 126 9.75 7.87 1.79
CA ASN A 126 10.52 8.52 0.73
C ASN A 126 11.26 9.80 1.18
N LYS A 127 10.99 10.31 2.38
CA LYS A 127 11.76 11.40 3.01
C LYS A 127 12.77 10.88 4.05
N THR A 128 12.81 9.57 4.28
CA THR A 128 13.60 8.94 5.34
C THR A 128 14.40 7.77 4.79
N GLU A 129 14.95 7.95 3.58
CA GLU A 129 15.76 6.94 2.87
C GLU A 129 15.08 5.56 2.81
N HIS A 130 13.76 5.55 2.61
CA HIS A 130 12.91 4.36 2.52
C HIS A 130 12.85 3.49 3.79
N LEU A 131 13.30 3.99 4.94
CA LEU A 131 13.08 3.34 6.23
C LEU A 131 11.81 3.89 6.89
N PRO A 132 10.74 3.10 7.08
CA PRO A 132 9.50 3.57 7.69
C PRO A 132 9.67 3.90 9.17
N GLY A 133 8.89 4.85 9.69
CA GLY A 133 8.84 5.13 11.12
C GLY A 133 8.03 4.08 11.89
N TYR A 134 6.89 3.68 11.33
CA TYR A 134 6.06 2.57 11.79
C TYR A 134 6.04 1.47 10.73
N LEU A 135 6.43 0.26 11.13
CA LEU A 135 6.36 -0.92 10.29
C LEU A 135 5.36 -1.91 10.89
N PRO A 136 4.08 -1.87 10.46
CA PRO A 136 3.09 -2.85 10.86
C PRO A 136 3.39 -4.21 10.20
N LEU A 137 3.31 -5.27 11.00
CA LEU A 137 3.68 -6.62 10.64
C LEU A 137 2.63 -7.63 11.13
N VAL A 138 2.36 -8.63 10.30
CA VAL A 138 1.55 -9.81 10.62
C VAL A 138 2.19 -11.01 9.91
N PRO A 139 2.32 -12.18 10.54
CA PRO A 139 2.82 -13.38 9.87
C PRO A 139 2.12 -13.64 8.53
N GLU A 140 2.83 -14.24 7.59
CA GLU A 140 2.37 -14.56 6.23
C GLU A 140 2.07 -13.35 5.34
N MET A 141 2.46 -12.13 5.74
CA MET A 141 2.27 -10.97 4.86
C MET A 141 3.39 -10.84 3.82
N PRO A 142 3.06 -10.37 2.61
CA PRO A 142 4.07 -9.98 1.65
C PRO A 142 4.80 -8.72 2.14
N VAL A 143 6.13 -8.72 2.01
CA VAL A 143 7.01 -7.59 2.29
C VAL A 143 7.91 -7.30 1.11
N LEU A 144 8.46 -6.09 1.05
CA LEU A 144 9.44 -5.64 0.06
C LEU A 144 10.71 -5.20 0.78
N LEU A 145 11.87 -5.65 0.30
CA LEU A 145 13.15 -5.07 0.72
C LEU A 145 13.27 -3.62 0.22
N THR A 146 13.76 -2.73 1.08
CA THR A 146 14.00 -1.32 0.72
C THR A 146 15.46 -0.98 0.46
N GLU A 147 16.38 -1.94 0.67
CA GLU A 147 17.80 -1.80 0.39
C GLU A 147 18.40 -3.08 -0.20
N ASN A 148 19.64 -3.01 -0.67
CA ASN A 148 20.40 -4.18 -1.11
C ASN A 148 21.00 -4.87 0.10
N VAL A 149 20.57 -6.11 0.36
CA VAL A 149 21.04 -6.90 1.52
C VAL A 149 22.13 -7.87 1.08
N ALA A 150 21.87 -8.65 0.04
CA ALA A 150 22.79 -9.65 -0.49
C ALA A 150 22.46 -9.92 -1.97
N SER A 151 22.94 -9.04 -2.86
CA SER A 151 22.62 -9.07 -4.29
C SER A 151 23.08 -10.35 -4.98
N GLU A 152 24.15 -10.97 -4.49
CA GLU A 152 24.72 -12.23 -4.96
C GLU A 152 23.75 -13.41 -4.87
N ILE A 153 22.86 -13.40 -3.87
CA ILE A 153 21.79 -14.40 -3.69
C ILE A 153 20.42 -13.87 -4.12
N GLY A 154 20.38 -12.72 -4.80
CA GLY A 154 19.16 -12.11 -5.33
C GLY A 154 18.32 -11.34 -4.31
N LEU A 155 18.91 -10.89 -3.20
CA LEU A 155 18.24 -10.07 -2.17
C LEU A 155 18.62 -8.59 -2.34
N SER A 156 18.03 -7.96 -3.33
CA SER A 156 18.20 -6.53 -3.64
C SER A 156 16.97 -5.70 -3.26
N ASN A 157 17.10 -4.37 -3.30
CA ASN A 157 15.96 -3.46 -3.15
C ASN A 157 14.85 -3.83 -4.15
N GLY A 158 13.61 -3.88 -3.67
CA GLY A 158 12.44 -4.29 -4.47
C GLY A 158 12.19 -5.80 -4.49
N THR A 159 13.05 -6.62 -3.88
CA THR A 159 12.78 -8.07 -3.76
C THR A 159 11.60 -8.30 -2.83
N ARG A 160 10.63 -9.09 -3.29
CA ARG A 160 9.46 -9.50 -2.50
C ARG A 160 9.78 -10.71 -1.66
N GLY A 161 9.33 -10.71 -0.41
CA GLY A 161 9.41 -11.84 0.51
C GLY A 161 8.12 -12.02 1.29
N ILE A 162 8.08 -13.07 2.10
CA ILE A 162 6.98 -13.40 3.01
C ILE A 162 7.50 -13.26 4.43
N PHE A 163 6.94 -12.32 5.18
CA PHE A 163 7.32 -12.11 6.57
C PHE A 163 6.82 -13.27 7.43
N ARG A 164 7.72 -13.84 8.23
CA ARG A 164 7.42 -14.96 9.14
C ARG A 164 7.25 -14.46 10.57
N GLN A 165 8.28 -13.85 11.13
CA GLN A 165 8.24 -13.34 12.51
C GLN A 165 9.31 -12.28 12.79
N PRO A 166 9.11 -11.40 13.77
CA PRO A 166 10.15 -10.52 14.27
C PRO A 166 10.99 -11.24 15.32
N VAL A 167 12.28 -10.91 15.40
CA VAL A 167 13.20 -11.36 16.46
C VAL A 167 13.59 -10.14 17.29
N TYR A 168 13.30 -10.20 18.59
CA TYR A 168 13.51 -9.11 19.53
C TYR A 168 13.67 -9.67 20.94
N ASP A 169 14.06 -8.83 21.88
CA ASP A 169 14.10 -9.19 23.29
C ASP A 169 12.75 -8.86 23.94
N GLU A 170 12.02 -9.88 24.41
CA GLU A 170 10.68 -9.72 25.01
C GLU A 170 10.74 -8.87 26.30
N SER A 171 11.89 -8.82 26.96
CA SER A 171 12.09 -7.99 28.16
C SER A 171 12.09 -6.48 27.86
N LEU A 172 12.25 -6.11 26.58
CA LEU A 172 12.29 -4.73 26.08
C LEU A 172 10.99 -4.31 25.39
N GLU A 173 9.91 -5.06 25.56
CA GLU A 173 8.58 -4.66 25.11
C GLU A 173 8.10 -3.41 25.84
N ASP A 174 7.79 -2.36 25.09
CA ASP A 174 7.17 -1.16 25.64
C ASP A 174 5.65 -1.35 25.67
N GLY A 175 5.17 -2.14 26.64
CA GLY A 175 3.75 -2.40 26.85
C GLY A 175 2.91 -1.18 27.22
N ARG A 176 3.52 0.01 27.36
CA ARG A 176 2.84 1.28 27.61
C ARG A 176 2.75 2.17 26.38
N TYR A 177 3.47 1.84 25.30
CA TYR A 177 3.42 2.62 24.07
C TYR A 177 2.02 2.51 23.45
N GLN A 178 1.43 3.66 23.14
CA GLN A 178 0.15 3.75 22.46
C GLN A 178 0.27 4.77 21.33
N ASP A 179 -0.35 4.45 20.20
CA ASP A 179 -0.44 5.36 19.06
C ASP A 179 -1.87 5.36 18.53
N LYS A 180 -2.39 6.56 18.28
CA LYS A 180 -3.76 6.81 17.82
C LYS A 180 -4.10 6.13 16.48
N ASN A 181 -3.09 5.81 15.67
CA ASN A 181 -3.27 5.24 14.33
C ASN A 181 -3.39 3.71 14.34
N PHE A 182 -3.17 3.07 15.49
CA PHE A 182 -3.18 1.61 15.63
C PHE A 182 -4.18 1.17 16.71
N PRO A 183 -4.76 -0.04 16.61
CA PRO A 183 -5.67 -0.57 17.63
C PRO A 183 -5.03 -0.60 19.03
N PRO A 184 -5.81 -0.42 20.12
CA PRO A 184 -5.27 -0.38 21.49
C PRO A 184 -4.53 -1.65 21.93
N ASN A 185 -4.86 -2.81 21.35
CA ASN A 185 -4.20 -4.08 21.63
C ASN A 185 -2.92 -4.30 20.82
N THR A 186 -2.45 -3.33 20.06
CA THR A 186 -1.24 -3.46 19.22
C THR A 186 0.00 -3.68 20.07
N LYS A 187 0.82 -4.67 19.68
CA LYS A 187 2.12 -4.93 20.27
C LYS A 187 3.19 -4.08 19.59
N PHE A 188 3.80 -3.18 20.32
CA PHE A 188 4.86 -2.29 19.81
C PHE A 188 6.26 -2.79 20.18
N ILE A 189 7.12 -2.92 19.17
CA ILE A 189 8.52 -3.36 19.31
C ILE A 189 9.43 -2.19 18.98
N THR A 190 10.15 -1.66 19.96
CA THR A 190 11.05 -0.50 19.79
C THR A 190 12.49 -0.89 19.48
N GLN A 191 12.87 -2.15 19.71
CA GLN A 191 14.23 -2.66 19.51
C GLN A 191 14.25 -4.03 18.80
N PRO A 192 13.79 -4.11 17.54
CA PRO A 192 13.92 -5.36 16.78
C PRO A 192 15.40 -5.68 16.52
N LYS A 193 15.78 -6.95 16.64
CA LYS A 193 17.11 -7.46 16.24
C LYS A 193 17.13 -7.73 14.73
N CYS A 194 16.14 -8.47 14.25
CA CYS A 194 15.92 -8.75 12.83
C CYS A 194 14.47 -9.18 12.58
N ALA A 195 14.12 -9.32 11.30
CA ALA A 195 12.89 -9.99 10.86
C ALA A 195 13.26 -11.26 10.08
N LEU A 196 12.60 -12.37 10.38
CA LEU A 196 12.71 -13.57 9.56
C LEU A 196 11.78 -13.43 8.36
N VAL A 197 12.36 -13.44 7.16
CA VAL A 197 11.62 -13.29 5.91
C VAL A 197 12.00 -14.41 4.97
N GLU A 198 11.00 -15.10 4.42
CA GLU A 198 11.19 -16.07 3.36
C GLU A 198 11.26 -15.39 2.01
N PHE A 199 12.26 -15.74 1.21
CA PHE A 199 12.44 -15.23 -0.14
C PHE A 199 12.40 -16.37 -1.15
N PRO A 200 11.24 -16.69 -1.74
CA PRO A 200 11.11 -17.77 -2.72
C PRO A 200 12.05 -17.59 -3.94
N SER A 201 12.29 -16.34 -4.33
CA SER A 201 13.18 -15.95 -5.43
C SER A 201 14.67 -15.99 -5.08
N CYS A 202 15.03 -16.26 -3.82
CA CYS A 202 16.42 -16.32 -3.41
C CYS A 202 17.15 -17.48 -4.10
N LYS A 203 18.39 -17.19 -4.51
CA LYS A 203 19.29 -18.10 -5.25
C LYS A 203 20.28 -18.85 -4.35
N LEU A 204 19.92 -19.05 -3.08
CA LEU A 204 20.69 -19.90 -2.17
C LEU A 204 20.74 -21.33 -2.71
N ASP A 205 21.94 -21.91 -2.77
CA ASP A 205 22.17 -23.29 -3.21
C ASP A 205 21.50 -24.29 -2.24
N ASP A 206 20.75 -25.24 -2.79
CA ASP A 206 20.05 -26.30 -2.04
C ASP A 206 20.99 -27.23 -1.23
N LYS A 207 22.31 -27.05 -1.36
CA LYS A 207 23.34 -27.86 -0.68
C LYS A 207 23.48 -27.55 0.81
N LEU A 208 22.95 -26.43 1.30
CA LEU A 208 22.74 -26.22 2.74
C LEU A 208 21.46 -26.93 3.16
N ALA A 209 21.53 -28.25 3.33
CA ALA A 209 20.40 -29.12 3.64
C ALA A 209 19.62 -28.75 4.92
N GLU A 210 20.18 -27.91 5.79
CA GLU A 210 19.53 -27.39 7.01
C GLU A 210 18.79 -26.06 6.79
N LEU A 211 18.97 -25.39 5.65
CA LEU A 211 18.44 -24.05 5.34
C LEU A 211 17.33 -24.10 4.27
N GLN A 212 16.63 -25.23 4.17
CA GLN A 212 15.60 -25.52 3.17
C GLN A 212 14.47 -24.47 3.09
N SER A 213 14.30 -23.64 4.11
CA SER A 213 13.18 -22.71 4.20
C SER A 213 13.37 -21.41 3.41
N LYS A 214 14.54 -21.13 2.79
CA LYS A 214 14.85 -19.82 2.18
C LYS A 214 14.51 -18.62 3.09
N ILE A 215 14.49 -18.85 4.40
CA ILE A 215 14.24 -17.85 5.43
C ILE A 215 15.57 -17.18 5.73
N VAL A 216 15.59 -15.86 5.55
CA VAL A 216 16.77 -15.03 5.76
C VAL A 216 16.48 -14.02 6.87
N PRO A 217 17.36 -13.91 7.89
CA PRO A 217 17.24 -12.86 8.90
C PRO A 217 17.62 -11.51 8.30
N ILE A 218 16.64 -10.61 8.19
CA ILE A 218 16.83 -9.23 7.74
C ILE A 218 17.12 -8.36 8.96
N ALA A 219 18.38 -7.97 9.11
CA ALA A 219 18.82 -7.12 10.21
C ALA A 219 18.29 -5.68 10.08
N VAL A 220 18.30 -4.96 11.20
CA VAL A 220 18.02 -3.52 11.23
C VAL A 220 19.11 -2.74 10.48
N SER A 221 18.67 -1.77 9.69
CA SER A 221 19.52 -0.84 8.93
C SER A 221 19.54 0.54 9.59
N GLU A 222 20.58 1.31 9.30
CA GLU A 222 20.75 2.69 9.77
C GLU A 222 20.86 3.65 8.59
N GLN A 223 20.00 4.67 8.55
CA GLN A 223 20.04 5.73 7.54
C GLN A 223 19.98 7.12 8.19
N THR A 224 20.52 8.13 7.52
CA THR A 224 20.51 9.52 8.01
C THR A 224 19.76 10.40 7.02
N PHE A 225 18.79 11.18 7.52
CA PHE A 225 18.02 12.12 6.71
C PHE A 225 17.88 13.48 7.39
N LEU A 226 17.46 14.48 6.62
CA LEU A 226 17.23 15.83 7.11
C LEU A 226 15.75 16.05 7.44
N PHE A 227 15.48 16.40 8.69
CA PHE A 227 14.16 16.80 9.17
C PHE A 227 14.03 18.32 9.18
N ASP A 228 12.98 18.87 8.57
CA ASP A 228 12.71 20.31 8.65
C ASP A 228 11.88 20.60 9.91
N ALA A 229 12.42 21.41 10.82
CA ALA A 229 11.72 21.80 12.06
C ALA A 229 10.34 22.46 11.81
N LYS A 230 10.07 22.97 10.59
CA LYS A 230 8.75 23.45 10.19
C LYS A 230 7.67 22.37 10.25
N GLU A 231 8.04 21.09 10.14
CA GLU A 231 7.09 19.98 10.22
C GLU A 231 6.50 19.81 11.64
N LEU A 232 7.09 20.45 12.66
CA LEU A 232 6.52 20.53 14.02
C LEU A 232 5.46 21.63 14.15
N LEU A 233 5.35 22.54 13.18
CA LEU A 233 4.42 23.66 13.26
C LEU A 233 3.03 23.22 12.81
N PRO A 234 1.95 23.66 13.50
CA PRO A 234 0.60 23.43 13.03
C PRO A 234 0.42 24.03 11.62
N GLN A 235 -0.17 23.26 10.69
CA GLN A 235 -0.30 23.64 9.28
C GLN A 235 -0.94 25.03 9.05
N ASN A 236 -1.76 25.48 10.00
CA ASN A 236 -2.45 26.77 9.99
C ASN A 236 -1.53 27.98 10.28
N VAL A 237 -0.40 27.79 10.96
CA VAL A 237 0.54 28.88 11.34
C VAL A 237 1.62 29.06 10.29
N SER A 238 1.99 27.99 9.57
CA SER A 238 3.00 27.98 8.51
C SER A 238 2.67 28.84 7.28
N LYS A 239 1.38 29.19 7.07
CA LYS A 239 0.97 30.11 6.00
C LYS A 239 0.96 31.59 6.41
N ALA A 240 0.80 31.90 7.70
CA ALA A 240 0.66 33.27 8.21
C ALA A 240 1.98 33.88 8.67
N ALA A 241 2.94 33.07 9.09
CA ALA A 241 4.22 33.57 9.57
C ALA A 241 5.21 33.72 8.39
N LYS A 242 5.57 34.98 8.05
CA LYS A 242 6.83 35.31 7.34
C LYS A 242 8.02 34.92 8.23
N ILE A 243 8.22 33.63 8.45
CA ILE A 243 9.33 33.11 9.26
C ILE A 243 10.60 33.32 8.44
N ASN A 244 11.53 34.10 9.00
CA ASN A 244 12.85 34.35 8.45
C ASN A 244 13.49 33.04 7.92
N LYS A 245 14.10 33.12 6.72
CA LYS A 245 14.74 32.05 5.94
C LYS A 245 15.98 31.40 6.61
N LYS A 246 15.93 31.06 7.90
CA LYS A 246 16.86 30.12 8.53
C LYS A 246 16.09 28.88 8.94
N THR A 247 15.79 28.03 7.95
CA THR A 247 15.36 26.65 8.14
C THR A 247 16.43 25.90 8.94
N THR A 248 16.13 25.57 10.19
CA THR A 248 17.00 24.72 11.01
C THR A 248 16.67 23.27 10.66
N LYS A 249 17.34 22.74 9.64
CA LYS A 249 17.26 21.31 9.31
C LYS A 249 18.01 20.52 10.38
N LEU A 250 17.37 19.51 10.96
CA LEU A 250 17.96 18.60 11.93
C LEU A 250 18.44 17.35 11.19
N SER A 251 19.67 16.91 11.45
CA SER A 251 20.16 15.61 10.96
C SER A 251 19.69 14.52 11.91
N VAL A 252 18.85 13.62 11.41
CA VAL A 252 18.26 12.52 12.17
C VAL A 252 18.83 11.22 11.63
N LYS A 253 19.48 10.44 12.49
CA LYS A 253 19.82 9.04 12.21
C LYS A 253 18.66 8.16 12.65
N ARG A 254 18.17 7.30 11.75
CA ARG A 254 17.11 6.34 12.00
C ARG A 254 17.64 4.91 11.92
N LYS A 255 17.24 4.09 12.88
CA LYS A 255 17.44 2.63 12.89
C LYS A 255 16.11 1.91 12.78
N ALA A 256 15.94 1.10 11.74
CA ALA A 256 14.69 0.38 11.45
C ALA A 256 14.94 -0.85 10.57
N LEU A 257 13.96 -1.75 10.47
CA LEU A 257 14.02 -2.85 9.49
C LEU A 257 13.87 -2.28 8.07
N PRO A 258 14.71 -2.68 7.10
CA PRO A 258 14.64 -2.23 5.70
C PRO A 258 13.54 -2.99 4.92
N LEU A 259 12.33 -2.95 5.47
CA LEU A 259 11.16 -3.66 4.98
C LEU A 259 9.95 -2.71 4.93
N ILE A 260 9.09 -2.92 3.94
CA ILE A 260 7.74 -2.35 3.89
C ILE A 260 6.74 -3.43 3.53
N PRO A 261 5.46 -3.32 3.93
CA PRO A 261 4.42 -4.22 3.43
C PRO A 261 4.30 -4.13 1.90
N ALA A 262 3.95 -5.24 1.25
CA ALA A 262 3.89 -5.34 -0.21
C ALA A 262 2.55 -5.84 -0.75
N TYR A 263 1.43 -5.48 -0.07
CA TYR A 263 0.07 -5.62 -0.61
C TYR A 263 -0.19 -4.61 -1.73
N SER A 264 0.49 -3.47 -1.66
CA SER A 264 0.53 -2.46 -2.70
C SER A 264 1.95 -1.94 -2.87
N MET A 265 2.24 -1.40 -4.05
CA MET A 265 3.48 -0.68 -4.33
C MET A 265 3.26 0.36 -5.40
N THR A 266 4.17 1.32 -5.50
CA THR A 266 4.08 2.31 -6.58
C THR A 266 4.42 1.69 -7.93
N THR A 267 3.82 2.20 -9.01
CA THR A 267 4.18 1.82 -10.38
C THR A 267 5.67 1.99 -10.67
N HIS A 268 6.28 3.05 -10.13
CA HIS A 268 7.72 3.24 -10.19
C HIS A 268 8.50 2.12 -9.49
N LYS A 269 8.08 1.69 -8.28
CA LYS A 269 8.76 0.60 -7.56
C LYS A 269 8.62 -0.75 -8.26
N SER A 270 7.57 -0.98 -9.04
CA SER A 270 7.40 -2.22 -9.82
C SER A 270 8.19 -2.24 -11.14
N GLN A 271 8.80 -1.13 -11.54
CA GLN A 271 9.59 -1.06 -12.78
C GLN A 271 10.72 -2.10 -12.78
N GLY A 272 10.86 -2.81 -13.91
CA GLY A 272 11.85 -3.88 -14.05
C GLY A 272 11.44 -5.22 -13.44
N GLN A 273 10.33 -5.29 -12.69
CA GLN A 273 9.83 -6.54 -12.12
C GLN A 273 8.81 -7.22 -13.03
N THR A 274 8.82 -8.55 -13.08
CA THR A 274 7.71 -9.35 -13.64
C THR A 274 6.91 -9.92 -12.47
N LEU A 275 5.63 -9.61 -12.43
CA LEU A 275 4.69 -10.00 -11.38
C LEU A 275 3.73 -11.07 -11.93
N GLY A 276 3.31 -11.98 -11.05
CA GLY A 276 2.40 -13.07 -11.41
C GLY A 276 1.02 -12.54 -11.78
N LYS A 277 0.38 -11.81 -10.87
CA LYS A 277 -0.89 -11.10 -11.06
C LYS A 277 -0.76 -9.69 -10.51
N ILE A 278 -1.48 -8.72 -11.06
CA ILE A 278 -1.50 -7.34 -10.54
C ILE A 278 -2.90 -6.76 -10.58
N ILE A 279 -3.18 -5.91 -9.60
CA ILE A 279 -4.37 -5.07 -9.58
C ILE A 279 -3.92 -3.63 -9.85
N VAL A 280 -4.57 -2.91 -10.76
CA VAL A 280 -4.20 -1.52 -11.10
C VAL A 280 -5.43 -0.63 -11.22
N ASP A 281 -5.29 0.62 -10.81
CA ASP A 281 -6.22 1.69 -11.16
C ASP A 281 -5.63 2.49 -12.32
N LEU A 282 -6.35 2.62 -13.44
CA LEU A 282 -5.90 3.40 -14.59
C LEU A 282 -6.49 4.81 -14.62
N VAL A 283 -7.25 5.21 -13.60
CA VAL A 283 -7.63 6.62 -13.42
C VAL A 283 -6.49 7.34 -12.73
N LEU A 284 -5.71 8.05 -13.54
CA LEU A 284 -4.46 8.65 -13.13
C LEU A 284 -4.68 9.88 -12.24
N PRO A 285 -3.75 10.17 -11.31
CA PRO A 285 -3.81 11.41 -10.53
C PRO A 285 -3.73 12.64 -11.45
N PRO A 286 -4.30 13.79 -11.04
CA PRO A 286 -4.21 15.02 -11.82
C PRO A 286 -2.74 15.42 -12.04
N GLY A 287 -2.38 15.70 -13.29
CA GLY A 287 -1.01 16.00 -13.69
C GLY A 287 -0.77 15.67 -15.16
N PRO A 288 0.47 15.88 -15.65
CA PRO A 288 0.85 15.49 -17.00
C PRO A 288 0.74 13.97 -17.16
N LEU A 289 0.10 13.56 -18.24
CA LEU A 289 -0.04 12.17 -18.63
C LEU A 289 1.25 11.69 -19.31
N GLU A 290 2.04 10.90 -18.59
CA GLU A 290 3.26 10.28 -19.12
C GLU A 290 2.99 8.85 -19.61
N VAL A 291 3.63 8.45 -20.72
CA VAL A 291 3.51 7.08 -21.26
C VAL A 291 3.88 6.04 -20.19
N ALA A 292 4.92 6.32 -19.41
CA ALA A 292 5.39 5.43 -18.35
C ALA A 292 4.31 5.15 -17.29
N SER A 293 3.43 6.11 -16.99
CA SER A 293 2.35 5.95 -16.01
C SER A 293 1.36 4.83 -16.40
N VAL A 294 1.23 4.53 -17.69
CA VAL A 294 0.32 3.50 -18.18
C VAL A 294 1.08 2.25 -18.61
N TYR A 295 2.16 2.43 -19.36
CA TYR A 295 2.94 1.31 -19.88
C TYR A 295 3.63 0.49 -18.77
N VAL A 296 4.20 1.15 -17.75
CA VAL A 296 4.91 0.45 -16.68
C VAL A 296 4.01 -0.54 -15.95
N PRO A 297 2.85 -0.15 -15.37
CA PRO A 297 2.00 -1.11 -14.68
C PRO A 297 1.49 -2.23 -15.60
N LEU A 298 1.02 -1.90 -16.82
CA LEU A 298 0.46 -2.90 -17.74
C LEU A 298 1.48 -3.93 -18.21
N SER A 299 2.76 -3.56 -18.31
CA SER A 299 3.84 -4.46 -18.72
C SER A 299 4.41 -5.33 -17.59
N ARG A 300 3.88 -5.26 -16.36
CA ARG A 300 4.39 -6.08 -15.25
C ARG A 300 3.91 -7.53 -15.30
N VAL A 301 2.83 -7.83 -16.03
CA VAL A 301 2.28 -9.18 -16.18
C VAL A 301 2.51 -9.74 -17.58
N LYS A 302 2.54 -11.06 -17.70
CA LYS A 302 2.77 -11.76 -18.98
C LYS A 302 1.49 -11.97 -19.79
N ARG A 303 0.33 -12.03 -19.13
CA ARG A 303 -0.97 -12.35 -19.74
C ARG A 303 -2.02 -11.36 -19.27
N LEU A 304 -3.01 -11.10 -20.13
CA LEU A 304 -4.10 -10.18 -19.82
C LEU A 304 -4.99 -10.70 -18.67
N GLU A 305 -5.16 -12.01 -18.54
CA GLU A 305 -5.90 -12.65 -17.42
C GLU A 305 -5.25 -12.48 -16.04
N ASP A 306 -3.99 -12.03 -16.03
CA ASP A 306 -3.23 -11.73 -14.82
C ASP A 306 -3.29 -10.23 -14.45
N LEU A 307 -4.01 -9.42 -15.24
CA LEU A 307 -4.28 -8.00 -15.00
C LEU A 307 -5.72 -7.79 -14.55
N LEU A 308 -5.91 -7.16 -13.38
CA LEU A 308 -7.22 -6.66 -12.94
C LEU A 308 -7.21 -5.13 -12.91
N ILE A 309 -8.15 -4.50 -13.61
CA ILE A 309 -8.34 -3.05 -13.61
C ILE A 309 -9.53 -2.73 -12.69
N ILE A 310 -9.31 -1.95 -11.63
CA ILE A 310 -10.28 -1.79 -10.53
C ILE A 310 -11.54 -1.02 -10.94
N ARG A 311 -11.44 -0.14 -11.95
CA ARG A 311 -12.56 0.69 -12.41
C ARG A 311 -12.46 1.07 -13.89
N PRO A 312 -13.58 1.44 -14.53
CA PRO A 312 -13.57 2.02 -15.87
C PRO A 312 -12.65 3.24 -15.95
N PHE A 313 -11.99 3.41 -17.09
CA PHE A 313 -11.11 4.54 -17.39
C PHE A 313 -11.35 5.00 -18.84
N GLU A 314 -10.95 6.24 -19.16
CA GLU A 314 -11.12 6.78 -20.50
C GLU A 314 -10.07 6.20 -21.46
N PHE A 315 -10.50 5.78 -22.65
CA PHE A 315 -9.60 5.18 -23.65
C PHE A 315 -8.43 6.09 -24.05
N VAL A 316 -8.61 7.41 -23.99
CA VAL A 316 -7.55 8.41 -24.22
C VAL A 316 -6.35 8.21 -23.29
N THR A 317 -6.54 7.59 -22.12
CA THR A 317 -5.47 7.24 -21.18
C THR A 317 -4.45 6.28 -21.80
N LEU A 318 -4.85 5.43 -22.74
CA LEU A 318 -3.94 4.52 -23.45
C LEU A 318 -3.25 5.18 -24.65
N GLN A 319 -3.71 6.37 -25.06
CA GLN A 319 -3.28 7.06 -26.29
C GLN A 319 -2.22 8.13 -26.01
N VAL A 320 -1.33 7.88 -25.05
CA VAL A 320 -0.28 8.82 -24.69
C VAL A 320 0.81 8.80 -25.75
N LYS A 321 1.06 9.95 -26.39
CA LYS A 321 2.19 10.08 -27.31
C LYS A 321 3.50 10.05 -26.50
N PRO A 322 4.53 9.33 -26.95
CA PRO A 322 5.86 9.45 -26.38
C PRO A 322 6.27 10.92 -26.37
N SER A 323 6.62 11.46 -25.21
CA SER A 323 7.40 12.69 -25.16
C SER A 323 8.69 12.43 -25.91
N THR A 324 9.10 13.40 -26.73
CA THR A 324 10.20 13.35 -27.70
C THR A 324 11.36 12.48 -27.20
N ILE A 325 11.69 11.42 -27.93
CA ILE A 325 12.89 10.61 -27.73
C ILE A 325 14.09 11.57 -27.63
N PRO A 326 14.94 11.53 -26.59
CA PRO A 326 16.19 12.27 -26.61
C PRO A 326 16.97 11.83 -27.85
N GLN A 327 17.29 12.76 -28.75
CA GLN A 327 17.94 12.51 -30.05
C GLN A 327 19.37 11.95 -29.95
N THR A 328 19.80 11.39 -28.83
CA THR A 328 21.21 11.10 -28.57
C THR A 328 21.66 9.66 -28.74
N GLU A 329 20.82 8.65 -29.00
CA GLU A 329 21.31 7.26 -29.11
C GLU A 329 20.62 6.38 -30.17
N ILE A 330 20.47 6.86 -31.41
CA ILE A 330 20.29 5.95 -32.55
C ILE A 330 21.11 6.48 -33.75
N PRO A 331 22.25 5.84 -34.11
CA PRO A 331 22.91 6.17 -35.37
C PRO A 331 21.94 5.89 -36.55
N PRO A 332 21.85 6.76 -37.55
CA PRO A 332 20.71 6.85 -38.48
C PRO A 332 20.65 5.75 -39.56
N ASN A 333 21.05 4.51 -39.28
CA ASN A 333 21.22 3.50 -40.34
C ASN A 333 20.56 2.13 -40.14
N ASN A 334 19.51 1.97 -39.31
CA ASN A 334 18.80 0.69 -39.24
C ASN A 334 17.29 0.74 -38.91
N PHE A 335 16.58 1.76 -39.38
CA PHE A 335 15.10 1.82 -39.21
C PHE A 335 14.34 0.74 -40.00
N ASN A 336 14.94 0.13 -41.03
CA ASN A 336 14.26 -0.89 -41.86
C ASN A 336 14.33 -2.33 -41.33
N HIS A 337 15.02 -2.60 -40.21
CA HIS A 337 15.16 -3.99 -39.74
C HIS A 337 14.17 -4.39 -38.62
N TYR A 338 13.53 -3.43 -37.95
CA TYR A 338 12.66 -3.70 -36.79
C TYR A 338 11.16 -3.86 -37.09
N LEU A 339 10.73 -3.70 -38.35
CA LEU A 339 9.32 -3.87 -38.76
C LEU A 339 9.01 -5.25 -39.39
N LYS A 340 9.87 -6.25 -39.23
CA LYS A 340 9.66 -7.61 -39.79
C LYS A 340 9.24 -8.69 -38.80
N PHE A 341 8.80 -8.34 -37.59
CA PHE A 341 8.23 -9.31 -36.63
C PHE A 341 6.79 -8.97 -36.24
N ALA A 342 6.00 -8.58 -37.24
CA ALA A 342 4.54 -8.51 -37.14
C ALA A 342 3.94 -8.90 -38.50
N GLU A 343 4.12 -10.18 -38.87
CA GLU A 343 3.19 -10.94 -39.71
C GLU A 343 2.96 -12.31 -39.06
#